data_AF-A0A1H6YFK0-F1
#
_entry.id   AF-A0A1H6YFK0-F1
#
_cell.length_a   1.000
_cell.length_b   1.000
_cell.length_c   1.000
_cell.angle_alpha   90.00
_cell.angle_beta   90.00
_cell.angle_gamma   90.00
#
_symmetry.space_group_name_H-M   'P 1'
#
loop_
_entity.id
_entity.type
_entity.pdbx_description
1 polymer ?
#
loop_
_entity_poly.entity_id
_entity_poly.type
_entity_poly.pdbx_seq_one_letter_code
_entity_poly.pdbx_strand_id
1 'polypeptide(L)'
;MLAPLIDTRMRVLIVDHDNRGRSAAGERLLRHHLARHGVPAERIRVTSAGLDAADGELMLDVVRDEIERLGANADGFRTRSLSGAIVDGADLIVTGTKAEWEQLVRVYPHVARRAFTLSELAHLYDGAVRAAPLAEHATMLARRRDASPGLPLDFDLPPVQDAEIHVAVLGARIDEACAWVADMWSALLPAGASPAEPTGEAMVLDAFGVRVAVDFAGADVAPMVLRASRMWSRCVVEPMDDAAAEVALRVTVDSDPKVLAAARARGELAYPDMGHALHLLTSAITVRAIERRVGGPVLLHAAGVAAPSGDVVGFVAPSGTGKTTLARTLGAHYGYVTDETLAVYEGRVVKPYPKPLSVLRAPPHTLKEEWGPESLDLVPTPTRHLRLARLILIERDIYADRPALEEVPLLEGLAHLAEQVSYLARLPMKLHTLADLAESVGGIARLRYREARDIIPLMPQLLGEAG
;
A
#
# COMPACT_ATOMS: atom_id res chain seq x y z
N MET A 1 -6.25 -12.75 -24.62
CA MET A 1 -6.01 -11.34 -24.98
C MET A 1 -5.58 -10.64 -23.70
N LEU A 2 -4.30 -10.29 -23.56
CA LEU A 2 -3.80 -9.61 -22.36
C LEU A 2 -4.58 -8.30 -22.19
N ALA A 3 -5.13 -8.05 -20.99
CA ALA A 3 -5.77 -6.78 -20.68
C ALA A 3 -4.81 -5.62 -21.01
N PRO A 4 -5.30 -4.48 -21.53
CA PRO A 4 -4.42 -3.34 -21.80
C PRO A 4 -3.68 -2.97 -20.51
N LEU A 5 -2.36 -2.83 -20.62
CA LEU A 5 -1.49 -2.39 -19.53
C LEU A 5 -2.13 -1.15 -18.90
N ILE A 6 -2.42 -1.24 -17.60
CA ILE A 6 -2.97 -0.15 -16.80
C ILE A 6 -2.10 1.08 -17.07
N ASP A 7 -2.70 2.24 -17.35
CA ASP A 7 -1.97 3.51 -17.32
C ASP A 7 -1.50 3.69 -15.89
N THR A 8 -0.24 3.31 -15.66
CA THR A 8 0.39 3.21 -14.35
C THR A 8 1.18 4.47 -14.04
N ARG A 9 0.93 5.54 -14.82
CA ARG A 9 1.55 6.83 -14.60
C ARG A 9 0.88 7.54 -13.44
N MET A 10 1.65 7.78 -12.39
CA MET A 10 1.26 8.65 -11.28
C MET A 10 1.82 10.06 -11.50
N ARG A 11 1.00 11.09 -11.32
CA ARG A 11 1.41 12.50 -11.35
C ARG A 11 1.35 13.08 -9.94
N VAL A 12 2.50 13.51 -9.45
CA VAL A 12 2.68 14.10 -8.12
C VAL A 12 2.96 15.58 -8.29
N LEU A 13 2.19 16.41 -7.59
CA LEU A 13 2.37 17.86 -7.55
C LEU A 13 2.79 18.29 -6.15
N ILE A 14 3.89 19.01 -6.04
CA ILE A 14 4.35 19.59 -4.77
C ILE A 14 4.07 21.08 -4.79
N VAL A 15 3.38 21.58 -3.78
CA VAL A 15 2.89 22.95 -3.70
C VAL A 15 3.43 23.63 -2.45
N ASP A 16 3.97 24.82 -2.63
CA ASP A 16 4.25 25.77 -1.55
C ASP A 16 3.72 27.15 -1.96
N HIS A 17 4.06 28.18 -1.18
CA HIS A 17 3.58 29.52 -1.47
C HIS A 17 4.13 30.12 -2.78
N ASP A 18 5.45 30.11 -2.99
CA ASP A 18 6.12 30.89 -4.04
C ASP A 18 6.80 30.04 -5.14
N ASN A 19 6.81 28.72 -5.02
CA ASN A 19 7.55 27.78 -5.85
C ASN A 19 9.07 27.96 -5.86
N ARG A 20 9.64 28.62 -4.84
CA ARG A 20 11.08 28.92 -4.75
C ARG A 20 11.77 28.21 -3.59
N GLY A 21 10.98 27.69 -2.65
CA GLY A 21 11.45 27.06 -1.42
C GLY A 21 11.20 25.56 -1.35
N ARG A 22 10.25 25.18 -0.50
CA ARG A 22 9.95 23.78 -0.12
C ARG A 22 9.54 22.94 -1.32
N SER A 23 8.72 23.49 -2.20
CA SER A 23 8.22 22.74 -3.35
C SER A 23 9.29 22.50 -4.41
N ALA A 24 10.20 23.46 -4.59
CA ALA A 24 11.36 23.32 -5.46
C ALA A 24 12.31 22.23 -4.93
N ALA A 25 12.64 22.28 -3.63
CA ALA A 25 13.44 21.25 -2.96
C ALA A 25 12.79 19.87 -3.07
N GLY A 26 11.51 19.75 -2.70
CA GLY A 26 10.75 18.50 -2.78
C GLY A 26 10.69 17.93 -4.19
N GLU A 27 10.51 18.76 -5.22
CA GLU A 27 10.50 18.27 -6.61
C GLU A 27 11.85 17.65 -6.99
N ARG A 28 12.95 18.35 -6.68
CA ARG A 28 14.29 17.91 -7.07
C ARG A 28 14.74 16.68 -6.30
N LEU A 29 14.53 16.67 -4.98
CA LEU A 29 14.91 15.55 -4.11
C LEU A 29 14.06 14.30 -4.41
N LEU A 30 12.75 14.42 -4.59
CA LEU A 30 11.91 13.27 -4.91
C LEU A 30 12.25 12.68 -6.30
N ARG A 31 12.49 13.53 -7.31
CA ARG A 31 12.96 13.05 -8.62
C ARG A 31 14.31 12.35 -8.51
N HIS A 32 15.22 12.89 -7.73
CA HIS A 32 16.55 12.31 -7.49
C HIS A 32 16.45 10.92 -6.87
N HIS A 33 15.66 10.77 -5.81
CA HIS A 33 15.46 9.46 -5.16
C HIS A 33 14.74 8.48 -6.08
N LEU A 34 13.67 8.87 -6.76
CA LEU A 34 12.99 8.01 -7.74
C LEU A 34 13.94 7.53 -8.85
N ALA A 35 14.78 8.42 -9.39
CA ALA A 35 15.78 8.05 -10.39
C ALA A 35 16.81 7.05 -9.86
N ARG A 36 17.28 7.22 -8.61
CA ARG A 36 18.16 6.25 -7.93
C ARG A 36 17.50 4.88 -7.72
N HIS A 37 16.18 4.84 -7.63
CA HIS A 37 15.37 3.63 -7.61
C HIS A 37 15.07 3.04 -9.00
N GLY A 38 15.62 3.63 -10.07
CA GLY A 38 15.32 3.20 -11.43
C GLY A 38 13.89 3.50 -11.86
N VAL A 39 13.18 4.38 -11.13
CA VAL A 39 11.81 4.77 -11.46
C VAL A 39 11.83 5.90 -12.48
N PRO A 40 11.37 5.66 -13.71
CA PRO A 40 11.44 6.66 -14.76
C PRO A 40 10.25 7.64 -14.67
N ALA A 41 10.41 8.86 -15.21
CA ALA A 41 9.40 9.93 -15.12
C ALA A 41 8.09 9.65 -15.88
N GLU A 42 8.12 8.64 -16.75
CA GLU A 42 6.96 8.07 -17.44
C GLU A 42 6.07 7.27 -16.48
N ARG A 43 6.64 6.72 -15.38
CA ARG A 43 5.91 6.00 -14.34
C ARG A 43 5.48 6.92 -13.20
N ILE A 44 6.38 7.75 -12.68
CA ILE A 44 6.05 8.72 -11.63
C ILE A 44 6.56 10.10 -12.05
N ARG A 45 5.63 10.97 -12.45
CA ARG A 45 5.95 12.35 -12.84
C ARG A 45 5.77 13.27 -11.64
N VAL A 46 6.87 13.73 -11.07
CA VAL A 46 6.87 14.74 -10.00
C VAL A 46 7.02 16.12 -10.61
N THR A 47 6.20 17.09 -10.21
CA THR A 47 6.33 18.50 -10.57
C THR A 47 5.96 19.39 -9.38
N SER A 48 6.25 20.68 -9.45
CA SER A 48 5.91 21.66 -8.43
C SER A 48 5.26 22.91 -9.02
N ALA A 49 4.54 23.65 -8.17
CA ALA A 49 3.94 24.95 -8.49
C ALA A 49 3.65 25.73 -7.20
N GLY A 50 3.49 27.04 -7.30
CA GLY A 50 3.28 27.92 -6.15
C GLY A 50 1.91 28.56 -6.15
N LEU A 51 1.30 28.69 -4.97
CA LEU A 51 -0.02 29.31 -4.78
C LEU A 51 -0.06 30.78 -5.18
N ASP A 52 1.08 31.48 -5.07
CA ASP A 52 1.27 32.89 -5.45
C ASP A 52 2.65 33.09 -6.11
N ALA A 53 3.03 32.17 -7.00
CA ALA A 53 4.31 32.24 -7.71
C ALA A 53 4.22 33.10 -8.98
N ALA A 54 5.25 33.89 -9.24
CA ALA A 54 5.52 34.42 -10.57
C ALA A 54 6.22 33.35 -11.44
N ASP A 55 5.83 33.21 -12.71
CA ASP A 55 6.43 32.24 -13.62
C ASP A 55 7.85 32.65 -14.04
N GLY A 56 8.75 31.67 -14.13
CA GLY A 56 10.07 31.86 -14.76
C GLY A 56 11.17 32.43 -13.86
N GLU A 57 10.90 32.66 -12.57
CA GLU A 57 11.91 33.03 -11.58
C GLU A 57 12.84 31.86 -11.24
N LEU A 58 13.95 32.18 -10.57
CA LEU A 58 14.85 31.21 -9.98
C LEU A 58 14.38 30.80 -8.59
N MET A 59 14.70 29.56 -8.18
CA MET A 59 14.61 29.17 -6.77
C MET A 59 15.56 30.02 -5.91
N LEU A 60 15.34 30.05 -4.59
CA LEU A 60 16.24 30.72 -3.67
C LEU A 60 17.64 30.07 -3.70
N ASP A 61 18.70 30.88 -3.63
CA ASP A 61 20.08 30.37 -3.70
C ASP A 61 20.38 29.39 -2.54
N VAL A 62 19.92 29.69 -1.33
CA VAL A 62 20.04 28.78 -0.18
C VAL A 62 19.35 27.43 -0.38
N VAL A 63 18.31 27.38 -1.22
CA VAL A 63 17.60 26.14 -1.55
C VAL A 63 18.36 25.36 -2.62
N ARG A 64 18.92 26.05 -3.61
CA ARG A 64 19.83 25.45 -4.60
C ARG A 64 21.01 24.79 -3.91
N ASP A 65 21.70 25.53 -3.05
CA ASP A 65 22.88 25.07 -2.34
C ASP A 65 22.57 23.83 -1.51
N GLU A 66 21.41 23.81 -0.83
CA GLU A 66 20.97 22.66 -0.03
C GLU A 66 20.63 21.43 -0.88
N ILE A 67 19.94 21.61 -2.02
CA ILE A 67 19.66 20.52 -2.98
C ILE A 67 20.96 19.88 -3.49
N GLU A 68 21.94 20.72 -3.85
CA GLU A 68 23.24 20.28 -4.36
C GLU A 68 24.08 19.62 -3.25
N ARG A 69 24.03 20.13 -2.02
CA ARG A 69 24.66 19.53 -0.84
C ARG A 69 24.12 18.12 -0.56
N LEU A 70 22.81 17.90 -0.76
CA LEU A 70 22.15 16.60 -0.66
C LEU A 70 22.38 15.70 -1.89
N GLY A 71 23.12 16.20 -2.89
CA GLY A 71 23.55 15.44 -4.06
C GLY A 71 22.52 15.34 -5.19
N ALA A 72 21.47 16.16 -5.15
CA ALA A 72 20.48 16.28 -6.21
C ALA A 72 20.80 17.44 -7.16
N ASN A 73 20.16 17.47 -8.33
CA ASN A 73 20.40 18.49 -9.35
C ASN A 73 19.35 19.61 -9.33
N ALA A 74 19.78 20.84 -9.02
CA ALA A 74 18.95 22.06 -9.01
C ALA A 74 18.83 22.75 -10.39
N ASP A 75 19.65 22.38 -11.39
CA ASP A 75 19.76 23.08 -12.66
C ASP A 75 18.47 23.10 -13.48
N GLY A 76 18.34 24.18 -14.25
CA GLY A 76 17.23 24.40 -15.17
C GLY A 76 15.88 24.61 -14.50
N PHE A 77 15.79 24.68 -13.18
CA PHE A 77 14.54 24.94 -12.48
C PHE A 77 14.03 26.36 -12.77
N ARG A 78 12.73 26.47 -12.97
CA ARG A 78 12.01 27.73 -13.08
C ARG A 78 10.70 27.61 -12.32
N THR A 79 10.36 28.66 -11.59
CA THR A 79 9.10 28.74 -10.87
C THR A 79 7.92 28.67 -11.83
N ARG A 80 6.80 28.18 -11.31
CA ARG A 80 5.53 28.07 -12.01
C ARG A 80 4.38 28.35 -11.05
N SER A 81 3.49 29.23 -11.46
CA SER A 81 2.22 29.54 -10.86
C SER A 81 1.29 28.33 -10.89
N LEU A 82 0.57 28.12 -9.79
CA LEU A 82 -0.46 27.11 -9.71
C LEU A 82 -1.66 27.52 -10.57
N SER A 83 -2.18 26.57 -11.35
CA SER A 83 -3.40 26.76 -12.15
C SER A 83 -4.34 25.58 -11.97
N GLY A 84 -5.63 25.78 -12.29
CA GLY A 84 -6.63 24.71 -12.24
C GLY A 84 -6.22 23.49 -13.08
N ALA A 85 -5.66 23.71 -14.28
CA ALA A 85 -5.18 22.62 -15.13
C ALA A 85 -4.03 21.81 -14.50
N ILE A 86 -3.12 22.46 -13.78
CA ILE A 86 -2.02 21.79 -13.06
C ILE A 86 -2.59 20.97 -11.89
N VAL A 87 -3.52 21.55 -11.12
CA VAL A 87 -4.18 20.91 -9.97
C VAL A 87 -5.01 19.70 -10.42
N ASP A 88 -5.80 19.85 -11.47
CA ASP A 88 -6.68 18.79 -11.98
C ASP A 88 -5.89 17.61 -12.54
N GLY A 89 -4.74 17.90 -13.14
CA GLY A 89 -3.81 16.91 -13.66
C GLY A 89 -2.95 16.19 -12.62
N ALA A 90 -3.07 16.48 -11.32
CA ALA A 90 -2.29 15.80 -10.29
C ALA A 90 -3.08 14.65 -9.64
N ASP A 91 -2.50 13.45 -9.56
CA ASP A 91 -3.13 12.30 -8.91
C ASP A 91 -2.90 12.32 -7.38
N LEU A 92 -1.78 12.91 -6.95
CA LEU A 92 -1.44 13.19 -5.56
C LEU A 92 -0.82 14.60 -5.45
N ILE A 93 -1.26 15.38 -4.46
CA ILE A 93 -0.74 16.71 -4.17
C ILE A 93 -0.11 16.71 -2.78
N VAL A 94 1.09 17.27 -2.68
CA VAL A 94 1.85 17.40 -1.44
C VAL A 94 2.07 18.88 -1.16
N THR A 95 1.85 19.30 0.08
CA THR A 95 2.08 20.67 0.54
C THR A 95 3.17 20.72 1.60
N GLY A 96 3.89 21.83 1.68
CA GLY A 96 4.97 22.00 2.66
C GLY A 96 4.47 22.18 4.09
N THR A 97 3.30 22.80 4.25
CA THR A 97 2.73 23.19 5.55
C THR A 97 1.21 23.06 5.57
N LYS A 98 0.64 23.05 6.78
CA LYS A 98 -0.81 23.11 7.01
C LYS A 98 -1.44 24.35 6.38
N ALA A 99 -0.82 25.51 6.50
CA ALA A 99 -1.37 26.77 5.98
C ALA A 99 -1.48 26.75 4.44
N GLU A 100 -0.48 26.18 3.77
CA GLU A 100 -0.50 25.99 2.31
C GLU A 100 -1.58 24.99 1.90
N TRP A 101 -1.76 23.90 2.65
CA TRP A 101 -2.85 22.95 2.44
C TRP A 101 -4.22 23.60 2.59
N GLU A 102 -4.45 24.38 3.65
CA GLU A 102 -5.71 25.10 3.88
C GLU A 102 -6.00 26.12 2.76
N GLN A 103 -4.97 26.82 2.28
CA GLN A 103 -5.10 27.73 1.13
C GLN A 103 -5.43 26.97 -0.16
N LEU A 104 -4.72 25.88 -0.44
CA LEU A 104 -4.98 25.05 -1.63
C LEU A 104 -6.43 24.53 -1.63
N VAL A 105 -6.89 23.93 -0.53
CA VAL A 105 -8.23 23.35 -0.42
C VAL A 105 -9.31 24.43 -0.42
N ARG A 106 -9.05 25.63 0.11
CA ARG A 106 -9.98 26.76 0.01
C ARG A 106 -10.22 27.19 -1.43
N VAL A 107 -9.19 27.18 -2.27
CA VAL A 107 -9.28 27.56 -3.69
C VAL A 107 -9.77 26.39 -4.57
N TYR A 108 -9.36 25.16 -4.26
CA TYR A 108 -9.68 23.95 -5.00
C TYR A 108 -10.28 22.87 -4.07
N PRO A 109 -11.55 23.01 -3.63
CA PRO A 109 -12.13 22.11 -2.61
C PRO A 109 -12.15 20.63 -3.02
N HIS A 110 -12.26 20.35 -4.33
CA HIS A 110 -12.33 18.98 -4.86
C HIS A 110 -11.04 18.18 -4.70
N VAL A 111 -9.89 18.83 -4.44
CA VAL A 111 -8.61 18.12 -4.24
C VAL A 111 -8.33 17.73 -2.80
N ALA A 112 -9.20 18.07 -1.84
CA ALA A 112 -9.00 17.79 -0.43
C ALA A 112 -8.69 16.31 -0.12
N ARG A 113 -9.25 15.37 -0.89
CA ARG A 113 -9.01 13.92 -0.73
C ARG A 113 -7.76 13.40 -1.43
N ARG A 114 -7.02 14.23 -2.14
CA ARG A 114 -5.73 13.88 -2.77
C ARG A 114 -4.61 14.85 -2.44
N ALA A 115 -4.85 15.79 -1.53
CA ALA A 115 -3.87 16.75 -1.03
C ALA A 115 -3.54 16.46 0.43
N PHE A 116 -2.24 16.38 0.72
CA PHE A 116 -1.69 16.07 2.04
C PHE A 116 -0.49 16.98 2.32
N THR A 117 -0.13 17.18 3.57
CA THR A 117 1.18 17.79 3.88
C THR A 117 2.28 16.74 3.85
N LEU A 118 3.54 17.15 3.64
CA LEU A 118 4.67 16.22 3.64
C LEU A 118 4.84 15.52 5.01
N SER A 119 4.66 16.26 6.11
CA SER A 119 4.67 15.72 7.48
C SER A 119 3.55 14.71 7.69
N GLU A 120 2.35 15.03 7.21
CA GLU A 120 1.18 14.14 7.31
C GLU A 120 1.39 12.83 6.55
N LEU A 121 1.94 12.89 5.32
CA LEU A 121 2.17 11.70 4.50
C LEU A 121 3.07 10.67 5.20
N ALA A 122 4.14 11.11 5.87
CA ALA A 122 5.02 10.23 6.60
C ALA A 122 4.26 9.40 7.65
N HIS A 123 3.26 10.00 8.31
CA HIS A 123 2.43 9.32 9.30
C HIS A 123 1.33 8.47 8.67
N LEU A 124 0.68 8.93 7.59
CA LEU A 124 -0.41 8.21 6.94
C LEU A 124 0.05 6.89 6.30
N TYR A 125 1.28 6.83 5.84
CA TYR A 125 1.84 5.60 5.31
C TYR A 125 2.51 4.69 6.35
N ASP A 126 2.60 5.12 7.60
CA ASP A 126 3.04 4.27 8.69
C ASP A 126 1.95 3.22 9.02
N GLY A 127 1.85 2.13 8.25
CA GLY A 127 0.80 1.11 8.39
C GLY A 127 0.42 0.43 7.08
N ALA A 128 -0.79 -0.15 7.02
CA ALA A 128 -1.24 -1.07 5.95
C ALA A 128 -1.78 -0.36 4.68
N VAL A 129 -1.27 0.82 4.33
CA VAL A 129 -1.50 1.42 2.99
C VAL A 129 -0.57 0.77 1.94
N ARG A 130 0.37 -0.06 2.40
CA ARG A 130 1.51 -0.55 1.60
C ARG A 130 1.17 -1.68 0.62
N ALA A 131 0.08 -2.44 0.79
CA ALA A 131 -0.26 -3.51 -0.15
C ALA A 131 -1.38 -3.15 -1.15
N ALA A 132 -1.62 -1.86 -1.36
CA ALA A 132 -2.56 -1.39 -2.37
C ALA A 132 -1.81 -0.87 -3.61
N PRO A 133 -2.45 -0.91 -4.78
CA PRO A 133 -1.92 -0.27 -5.97
C PRO A 133 -1.69 1.23 -5.76
N LEU A 134 -0.59 1.75 -6.30
CA LEU A 134 -0.19 3.16 -6.13
C LEU A 134 -1.27 4.15 -6.59
N ALA A 135 -2.05 3.80 -7.60
CA ALA A 135 -3.18 4.60 -8.10
C ALA A 135 -4.30 4.80 -7.06
N GLU A 136 -4.38 3.95 -6.05
CA GLU A 136 -5.43 3.99 -5.01
C GLU A 136 -4.97 4.71 -3.74
N HIS A 137 -3.66 5.03 -3.64
CA HIS A 137 -3.06 5.57 -2.44
C HIS A 137 -3.73 6.86 -1.96
N ALA A 138 -3.97 7.85 -2.83
CA ALA A 138 -4.58 9.11 -2.42
C ALA A 138 -5.93 8.88 -1.71
N THR A 139 -6.78 8.02 -2.27
CA THR A 139 -8.08 7.65 -1.68
C THR A 139 -7.90 6.95 -0.33
N MET A 140 -6.95 6.03 -0.20
CA MET A 140 -6.70 5.32 1.06
C MET A 140 -6.12 6.23 2.14
N LEU A 141 -5.16 7.09 1.78
CA LEU A 141 -4.55 8.06 2.67
C LEU A 141 -5.58 9.05 3.20
N ALA A 142 -6.48 9.54 2.36
CA ALA A 142 -7.55 10.46 2.78
C ALA A 142 -8.44 9.84 3.85
N ARG A 143 -8.82 8.57 3.69
CA ARG A 143 -9.64 7.88 4.70
C ARG A 143 -8.89 7.62 5.98
N ARG A 144 -7.61 7.30 5.86
CA ARG A 144 -6.78 7.10 7.03
C ARG A 144 -6.64 8.41 7.82
N ARG A 145 -6.51 9.54 7.13
CA ARG A 145 -6.56 10.87 7.76
C ARG A 145 -7.88 11.07 8.50
N ASP A 146 -9.01 10.74 7.88
CA ASP A 146 -10.33 10.85 8.50
C ASP A 146 -10.41 10.00 9.80
N ALA A 147 -9.75 8.84 9.82
CA ALA A 147 -9.68 7.94 10.97
C ALA A 147 -8.56 8.27 11.99
N SER A 148 -7.67 9.22 11.69
CA SER A 148 -6.50 9.55 12.51
C SER A 148 -6.49 11.05 12.85
N PRO A 149 -7.44 11.54 13.66
CA PRO A 149 -7.48 12.95 14.01
C PRO A 149 -6.24 13.34 14.82
N GLY A 150 -5.69 14.52 14.53
CA GLY A 150 -4.56 15.08 15.29
C GLY A 150 -3.16 14.69 14.79
N LEU A 151 -3.04 14.13 13.58
CA LEU A 151 -1.73 13.96 12.94
C LEU A 151 -1.01 15.32 12.79
N PRO A 152 0.31 15.37 13.01
CA PRO A 152 1.08 16.57 12.78
C PRO A 152 1.08 16.89 11.28
N LEU A 153 0.65 18.11 10.94
CA LEU A 153 0.59 18.59 9.56
C LEU A 153 1.82 19.41 9.16
N ASP A 154 2.66 19.77 10.11
CA ASP A 154 3.89 20.53 9.92
C ASP A 154 5.08 19.76 10.51
N PHE A 155 6.29 20.08 10.03
CA PHE A 155 7.52 19.61 10.67
C PHE A 155 7.81 20.44 11.92
N ASP A 156 8.36 19.78 12.94
CA ASP A 156 8.99 20.47 14.06
C ASP A 156 10.35 21.00 13.59
N LEU A 157 10.47 22.33 13.48
CA LEU A 157 11.61 23.02 12.88
C LEU A 157 12.17 24.08 13.83
N PRO A 158 13.49 24.34 13.79
CA PRO A 158 14.09 25.49 14.46
C PRO A 158 13.41 26.81 14.07
N PRO A 159 13.49 27.86 14.90
CA PRO A 159 12.95 29.17 14.56
C PRO A 159 13.56 29.71 13.26
N VAL A 160 12.74 30.40 12.45
CA VAL A 160 13.18 30.93 11.13
C VAL A 160 14.28 31.99 11.28
N GLN A 161 14.42 32.59 12.46
CA GLN A 161 15.48 33.55 12.78
C GLN A 161 16.88 32.91 12.68
N ASP A 162 16.99 31.60 12.93
CA ASP A 162 18.21 30.83 12.77
C ASP A 162 18.29 30.25 11.35
N ALA A 163 18.30 31.13 10.34
CA ALA A 163 18.04 30.78 8.94
C ALA A 163 18.88 29.61 8.40
N GLU A 164 20.17 29.57 8.70
CA GLU A 164 21.08 28.49 8.26
C GLU A 164 20.68 27.13 8.84
N ILE A 165 20.42 27.09 10.16
CA ILE A 165 20.00 25.88 10.86
C ILE A 165 18.60 25.46 10.40
N HIS A 166 17.68 26.42 10.26
CA HIS A 166 16.33 26.18 9.78
C HIS A 166 16.33 25.53 8.38
N VAL A 167 17.08 26.09 7.43
CA VAL A 167 17.18 25.56 6.06
C VAL A 167 17.78 24.16 6.06
N ALA A 168 18.87 23.93 6.79
CA ALA A 168 19.51 22.62 6.85
C ALA A 168 18.58 21.54 7.45
N VAL A 169 17.88 21.85 8.55
CA VAL A 169 16.95 20.90 9.17
C VAL A 169 15.73 20.65 8.27
N LEU A 170 15.17 21.70 7.67
CA LEU A 170 14.06 21.56 6.72
C LEU A 170 14.46 20.74 5.49
N GLY A 171 15.63 21.01 4.91
CA GLY A 171 16.19 20.28 3.78
C GLY A 171 16.36 18.79 4.09
N ALA A 172 16.97 18.47 5.25
CA ALA A 172 17.10 17.10 5.73
C ALA A 172 15.74 16.39 5.90
N ARG A 173 14.73 17.06 6.48
CA ARG A 173 13.38 16.48 6.63
C ARG A 173 12.70 16.21 5.29
N ILE A 174 12.85 17.11 4.32
CA ILE A 174 12.32 16.91 2.96
C ILE A 174 13.05 15.74 2.29
N ASP A 175 14.37 15.64 2.43
CA ASP A 175 15.17 14.56 1.86
C ASP A 175 14.79 13.19 2.45
N GLU A 176 14.71 13.09 3.77
CA GLU A 176 14.27 11.89 4.49
C GLU A 176 12.89 11.42 4.01
N ALA A 177 11.92 12.34 3.91
CA ALA A 177 10.58 12.03 3.45
C ALA A 177 10.57 11.59 1.97
N CYS A 178 11.33 12.27 1.11
CA CYS A 178 11.44 11.93 -0.31
C CYS A 178 12.09 10.55 -0.53
N ALA A 179 13.16 10.24 0.20
CA ALA A 179 13.86 8.97 0.14
C ALA A 179 12.91 7.82 0.53
N TRP A 180 12.24 7.97 1.67
CA TRP A 180 11.33 6.96 2.20
C TRP A 180 10.10 6.75 1.30
N VAL A 181 9.54 7.82 0.70
CA VAL A 181 8.46 7.71 -0.30
C VAL A 181 8.95 6.96 -1.55
N ALA A 182 10.14 7.28 -2.06
CA ALA A 182 10.69 6.65 -3.25
C ALA A 182 10.97 5.15 -3.04
N ASP A 183 11.54 4.77 -1.89
CA ASP A 183 11.73 3.37 -1.47
C ASP A 183 10.41 2.61 -1.58
N MET A 184 9.36 3.13 -0.94
CA MET A 184 8.05 2.49 -0.94
C MET A 184 7.43 2.43 -2.33
N TRP A 185 7.32 3.56 -3.05
CA TRP A 185 6.67 3.58 -4.36
C TRP A 185 7.38 2.68 -5.37
N SER A 186 8.71 2.58 -5.32
CA SER A 186 9.47 1.68 -6.19
C SER A 186 9.07 0.21 -6.02
N ALA A 187 8.74 -0.20 -4.78
CA ALA A 187 8.29 -1.56 -4.49
C ALA A 187 6.90 -1.88 -5.08
N LEU A 188 6.06 -0.87 -5.26
CA LEU A 188 4.65 -0.99 -5.64
C LEU A 188 4.40 -0.79 -7.13
N LEU A 189 5.42 -0.36 -7.88
CA LEU A 189 5.27 -0.21 -9.32
C LEU A 189 5.08 -1.59 -9.98
N PRO A 190 4.24 -1.66 -11.03
CA PRO A 190 4.08 -2.87 -11.81
C PRO A 190 5.43 -3.36 -12.30
N ALA A 191 5.56 -4.68 -12.46
CA ALA A 191 6.71 -5.24 -13.15
C ALA A 191 6.88 -4.56 -14.53
N GLY A 192 8.14 -4.31 -14.92
CA GLY A 192 8.48 -3.81 -16.25
C GLY A 192 7.96 -4.72 -17.37
N ALA A 193 7.97 -4.21 -18.61
CA ALA A 193 7.40 -4.89 -19.78
C ALA A 193 8.03 -6.27 -20.10
N SER A 194 9.18 -6.61 -19.51
CA SER A 194 9.70 -7.97 -19.51
C SER A 194 10.44 -8.23 -18.19
N PRO A 195 9.87 -9.00 -17.26
CA PRO A 195 10.66 -9.56 -16.17
C PRO A 195 11.81 -10.39 -16.76
N ALA A 196 12.97 -10.41 -16.10
CA ALA A 196 13.95 -11.44 -16.39
C ALA A 196 13.30 -12.82 -16.18
N GLU A 197 13.63 -13.80 -17.01
CA GLU A 197 13.18 -15.17 -16.76
C GLU A 197 13.62 -15.60 -15.35
N PRO A 198 12.71 -16.18 -14.54
CA PRO A 198 13.07 -16.66 -13.21
C PRO A 198 14.16 -17.71 -13.32
N THR A 199 15.06 -17.74 -12.34
CA THR A 199 16.05 -18.81 -12.27
C THR A 199 15.40 -20.14 -11.84
N GLY A 200 16.07 -21.27 -12.08
CA GLY A 200 15.62 -22.57 -11.59
C GLY A 200 15.61 -22.71 -10.06
N GLU A 201 16.21 -21.74 -9.34
CA GLU A 201 16.28 -21.69 -7.87
C GLU A 201 15.27 -20.68 -7.29
N ALA A 202 14.44 -20.05 -8.12
CA ALA A 202 13.46 -19.06 -7.68
C ALA A 202 12.48 -19.66 -6.66
N MET A 203 12.16 -18.88 -5.62
CA MET A 203 11.04 -19.21 -4.74
C MET A 203 9.73 -18.94 -5.49
N VAL A 204 8.92 -19.98 -5.70
CA VAL A 204 7.65 -19.86 -6.40
C VAL A 204 6.49 -19.88 -5.40
N LEU A 205 5.61 -18.89 -5.51
CA LEU A 205 4.48 -18.67 -4.62
C LEU A 205 3.16 -18.65 -5.42
N ASP A 206 2.07 -19.10 -4.80
CA ASP A 206 0.71 -18.79 -5.22
C ASP A 206 0.17 -17.61 -4.39
N ALA A 207 -0.13 -16.51 -5.07
CA ALA A 207 -0.81 -15.35 -4.52
C ALA A 207 -2.24 -15.30 -5.04
N PHE A 208 -3.18 -15.94 -4.31
CA PHE A 208 -4.61 -16.05 -4.65
C PHE A 208 -4.85 -16.49 -6.11
N GLY A 209 -4.08 -17.46 -6.59
CA GLY A 209 -4.13 -17.98 -7.94
C GLY A 209 -3.19 -17.31 -8.93
N VAL A 210 -2.34 -16.36 -8.52
CA VAL A 210 -1.26 -15.78 -9.34
C VAL A 210 0.05 -16.48 -9.01
N ARG A 211 0.71 -17.08 -10.01
CA ARG A 211 2.05 -17.68 -9.83
C ARG A 211 3.12 -16.60 -9.84
N VAL A 212 3.77 -16.38 -8.70
CA VAL A 212 4.81 -15.37 -8.50
C VAL A 212 6.15 -16.05 -8.25
N ALA A 213 7.15 -15.78 -9.08
CA ALA A 213 8.52 -16.23 -8.88
C ALA A 213 9.37 -15.11 -8.28
N VAL A 214 10.19 -15.43 -7.28
CA VAL A 214 11.09 -14.49 -6.61
C VAL A 214 12.51 -15.04 -6.62
N ASP A 215 13.38 -14.38 -7.38
CA ASP A 215 14.82 -14.58 -7.33
C ASP A 215 15.42 -13.68 -6.25
N PHE A 216 16.42 -14.20 -5.54
CA PHE A 216 17.20 -13.44 -4.56
C PHE A 216 18.65 -13.31 -5.01
N ALA A 217 19.25 -12.14 -4.80
CA ALA A 217 20.62 -11.82 -5.17
C ALA A 217 21.29 -10.90 -4.13
N GLY A 218 22.59 -10.66 -4.29
CA GLY A 218 23.39 -9.82 -3.40
C GLY A 218 24.13 -10.61 -2.33
N ALA A 219 24.41 -9.96 -1.20
CA ALA A 219 24.98 -10.59 -0.02
C ALA A 219 23.94 -11.49 0.67
N ASP A 220 24.40 -12.55 1.34
CA ASP A 220 23.57 -13.39 2.21
C ASP A 220 22.28 -13.97 1.57
N VAL A 221 22.35 -14.35 0.28
CA VAL A 221 21.22 -14.95 -0.47
C VAL A 221 20.65 -16.18 0.24
N ALA A 222 21.50 -17.10 0.71
CA ALA A 222 21.02 -18.33 1.34
C ALA A 222 20.22 -18.08 2.63
N PRO A 223 20.69 -17.25 3.59
CA PRO A 223 19.86 -16.79 4.71
C PRO A 223 18.56 -16.11 4.29
N MET A 224 18.60 -15.24 3.27
CA MET A 224 17.42 -14.53 2.77
C MET A 224 16.37 -15.51 2.21
N VAL A 225 16.78 -16.44 1.34
CA VAL A 225 15.92 -17.49 0.77
C VAL A 225 15.30 -18.33 1.89
N LEU A 226 16.10 -18.79 2.85
CA LEU A 226 15.60 -19.61 3.95
C LEU A 226 14.56 -18.85 4.78
N ARG A 227 14.81 -17.57 5.09
CA ARG A 227 13.89 -16.75 5.88
C ARG A 227 12.60 -16.46 5.10
N ALA A 228 12.71 -16.08 3.83
CA ALA A 228 11.58 -15.83 2.95
C ALA A 228 10.73 -17.10 2.77
N SER A 229 11.33 -18.24 2.43
CA SER A 229 10.60 -19.51 2.25
C SER A 229 9.87 -19.96 3.51
N ARG A 230 10.46 -19.76 4.70
CA ARG A 230 9.77 -20.04 5.97
C ARG A 230 8.61 -19.08 6.22
N MET A 231 8.81 -17.80 5.93
CA MET A 231 7.79 -16.76 6.11
C MET A 231 6.59 -17.00 5.20
N TRP A 232 6.84 -17.40 3.95
CA TRP A 232 5.85 -17.67 2.90
C TRP A 232 5.45 -19.14 2.79
N SER A 233 5.76 -19.98 3.77
CA SER A 233 5.64 -21.45 3.65
C SER A 233 4.27 -21.95 3.19
N ARG A 234 3.18 -21.23 3.53
CA ARG A 234 1.81 -21.57 3.12
C ARG A 234 1.41 -21.10 1.72
N CYS A 235 2.25 -20.30 1.08
CA CYS A 235 2.08 -19.86 -0.30
C CYS A 235 3.10 -20.52 -1.24
N VAL A 236 4.17 -21.12 -0.71
CA VAL A 236 5.17 -21.82 -1.53
C VAL A 236 4.52 -22.99 -2.25
N VAL A 237 4.71 -23.03 -3.57
CA VAL A 237 4.27 -24.12 -4.43
C VAL A 237 5.47 -24.79 -5.05
N GLU A 238 5.36 -26.09 -5.33
CA GLU A 238 6.44 -26.80 -6.00
C GLU A 238 6.67 -26.22 -7.41
N PRO A 239 7.93 -26.15 -7.88
CA PRO A 239 8.24 -25.77 -9.25
C PRO A 239 7.60 -26.69 -10.31
N MET A 240 7.04 -27.83 -9.91
CA MET A 240 6.43 -28.83 -10.79
C MET A 240 5.03 -28.41 -11.28
N ASP A 241 5.05 -27.72 -12.41
CA ASP A 241 4.15 -27.82 -13.56
C ASP A 241 4.69 -26.82 -14.59
N ASP A 242 4.69 -27.13 -15.90
CA ASP A 242 5.19 -26.27 -17.00
C ASP A 242 4.52 -24.87 -17.09
N ALA A 243 3.70 -24.48 -16.11
CA ALA A 243 3.08 -23.18 -15.99
C ALA A 243 4.13 -22.10 -15.69
N ALA A 244 4.38 -21.24 -16.68
CA ALA A 244 5.22 -20.06 -16.52
C ALA A 244 4.73 -19.15 -15.38
N ALA A 245 5.67 -18.54 -14.66
CA ALA A 245 5.36 -17.51 -13.68
C ALA A 245 4.64 -16.33 -14.35
N GLU A 246 3.53 -15.88 -13.77
CA GLU A 246 2.80 -14.71 -14.26
C GLU A 246 3.46 -13.40 -13.80
N VAL A 247 4.16 -13.45 -12.67
CA VAL A 247 4.97 -12.36 -12.12
C VAL A 247 6.34 -12.92 -11.78
N ALA A 248 7.40 -12.23 -12.19
CA ALA A 248 8.74 -12.53 -11.71
C ALA A 248 9.35 -11.27 -11.07
N LEU A 249 10.01 -11.49 -9.94
CA LEU A 249 10.67 -10.47 -9.14
C LEU A 249 12.10 -10.89 -8.90
N ARG A 250 13.00 -9.91 -8.85
CA ARG A 250 14.35 -10.09 -8.35
C ARG A 250 14.59 -9.13 -7.20
N VAL A 251 15.01 -9.67 -6.07
CA VAL A 251 15.26 -8.95 -4.83
C VAL A 251 16.74 -9.04 -4.50
N THR A 252 17.43 -7.90 -4.52
CA THR A 252 18.85 -7.80 -4.21
C THR A 252 19.03 -7.21 -2.82
N VAL A 253 19.73 -7.91 -1.94
CA VAL A 253 20.05 -7.42 -0.58
C VAL A 253 21.56 -7.24 -0.49
N ASP A 254 22.02 -6.01 -0.30
CA ASP A 254 23.46 -5.74 -0.21
C ASP A 254 23.73 -4.43 0.55
N SER A 255 24.80 -4.39 1.33
CA SER A 255 25.22 -3.19 2.03
C SER A 255 25.94 -2.17 1.13
N ASP A 256 26.50 -2.61 -0.02
CA ASP A 256 27.20 -1.74 -0.97
C ASP A 256 26.20 -0.94 -1.83
N PRO A 257 26.17 0.40 -1.70
CA PRO A 257 25.29 1.25 -2.50
C PRO A 257 25.49 1.11 -4.01
N LYS A 258 26.69 0.72 -4.47
CA LYS A 258 26.95 0.51 -5.91
C LYS A 258 26.25 -0.74 -6.43
N VAL A 259 26.22 -1.82 -5.63
CA VAL A 259 25.48 -3.04 -5.97
C VAL A 259 23.99 -2.74 -6.03
N LEU A 260 23.47 -2.03 -5.03
CA LEU A 260 22.06 -1.63 -4.98
C LEU A 260 21.67 -0.73 -6.17
N ALA A 261 22.51 0.25 -6.52
CA ALA A 261 22.28 1.13 -7.66
C ALA A 261 22.27 0.34 -8.99
N ALA A 262 23.21 -0.60 -9.16
CA ALA A 262 23.26 -1.44 -10.35
C ALA A 262 22.03 -2.36 -10.46
N ALA A 263 21.56 -2.91 -9.35
CA ALA A 263 20.33 -3.72 -9.29
C ALA A 263 19.09 -2.89 -9.65
N ARG A 264 18.93 -1.71 -9.05
CA ARG A 264 17.82 -0.78 -9.35
C ARG A 264 17.82 -0.33 -10.82
N ALA A 265 18.99 -0.10 -11.40
CA ALA A 265 19.11 0.22 -12.84
C ALA A 265 18.63 -0.92 -13.76
N ARG A 266 18.63 -2.17 -13.29
CA ARG A 266 18.03 -3.33 -13.98
C ARG A 266 16.54 -3.54 -13.66
N GLY A 267 15.94 -2.66 -12.85
CA GLY A 267 14.55 -2.78 -12.41
C GLY A 267 14.33 -3.78 -11.28
N GLU A 268 15.40 -4.19 -10.57
CA GLU A 268 15.31 -5.08 -9.40
C GLU A 268 14.91 -4.30 -8.15
N LEU A 269 14.26 -4.99 -7.21
CA LEU A 269 14.03 -4.45 -5.88
C LEU A 269 15.32 -4.58 -5.08
N ALA A 270 15.95 -3.48 -4.67
CA ALA A 270 17.25 -3.53 -4.00
C ALA A 270 17.24 -2.78 -2.66
N TYR A 271 17.68 -3.45 -1.59
CA TYR A 271 17.60 -2.96 -0.22
C TYR A 271 18.90 -3.19 0.57
N PRO A 272 19.21 -2.32 1.55
CA PRO A 272 20.47 -2.38 2.29
C PRO A 272 20.57 -3.55 3.26
N ASP A 273 19.43 -4.08 3.71
CA ASP A 273 19.37 -5.20 4.64
C ASP A 273 18.12 -6.06 4.45
N MET A 274 18.19 -7.26 5.03
CA MET A 274 17.14 -8.28 4.95
C MET A 274 15.82 -7.83 5.60
N GLY A 275 15.85 -7.01 6.66
CA GLY A 275 14.65 -6.54 7.33
C GLY A 275 13.80 -5.66 6.42
N HIS A 276 14.43 -4.68 5.78
CA HIS A 276 13.78 -3.84 4.77
C HIS A 276 13.28 -4.65 3.57
N ALA A 277 14.09 -5.60 3.08
CA ALA A 277 13.73 -6.43 1.95
C ALA A 277 12.50 -7.29 2.22
N LEU A 278 12.45 -7.99 3.37
CA LEU A 278 11.30 -8.83 3.75
C LEU A 278 10.04 -7.99 3.98
N HIS A 279 10.17 -6.84 4.63
CA HIS A 279 9.05 -5.91 4.87
C HIS A 279 8.39 -5.47 3.55
N LEU A 280 9.18 -5.05 2.55
CA LEU A 280 8.66 -4.57 1.28
C LEU A 280 8.28 -5.69 0.31
N LEU A 281 8.83 -6.90 0.47
CA LEU A 281 8.51 -8.06 -0.36
C LEU A 281 7.01 -8.43 -0.29
N THR A 282 6.40 -8.40 0.90
CA THR A 282 4.96 -8.66 1.08
C THR A 282 4.10 -7.70 0.25
N SER A 283 4.44 -6.43 0.29
CA SER A 283 3.74 -5.39 -0.47
C SER A 283 3.96 -5.58 -1.98
N ALA A 284 5.21 -5.85 -2.38
CA ALA A 284 5.61 -6.05 -3.76
C ALA A 284 4.92 -7.25 -4.44
N ILE A 285 4.78 -8.38 -3.73
CA ILE A 285 4.06 -9.57 -4.22
C ILE A 285 2.57 -9.28 -4.32
N THR A 286 1.97 -8.74 -3.26
CA THR A 286 0.52 -8.52 -3.18
C THR A 286 0.05 -7.58 -4.28
N VAL A 287 0.68 -6.42 -4.45
CA VAL A 287 0.27 -5.42 -5.45
C VAL A 287 0.39 -5.97 -6.87
N ARG A 288 1.48 -6.67 -7.19
CA ARG A 288 1.66 -7.26 -8.53
C ARG A 288 0.67 -8.38 -8.80
N ALA A 289 0.33 -9.17 -7.79
CA ALA A 289 -0.72 -10.17 -7.90
C ALA A 289 -2.11 -9.53 -8.12
N ILE A 290 -2.43 -8.43 -7.41
CA ILE A 290 -3.64 -7.62 -7.64
C ILE A 290 -3.69 -7.14 -9.09
N GLU A 291 -2.60 -6.54 -9.58
CA GLU A 291 -2.52 -6.01 -10.95
C GLU A 291 -2.71 -7.07 -12.03
N ARG A 292 -2.23 -8.31 -11.80
CA ARG A 292 -2.47 -9.46 -12.69
C ARG A 292 -3.90 -9.97 -12.69
N ARG A 293 -4.73 -9.53 -11.75
CA ARG A 293 -6.13 -9.95 -11.61
C ARG A 293 -7.13 -8.82 -11.82
N VAL A 294 -6.67 -7.64 -12.27
CA VAL A 294 -7.54 -6.51 -12.59
C VAL A 294 -8.57 -6.90 -13.65
N GLY A 295 -9.84 -6.60 -13.36
CA GLY A 295 -10.96 -6.92 -14.23
C GLY A 295 -11.41 -8.39 -14.18
N GLY A 296 -10.84 -9.21 -13.29
CA GLY A 296 -11.27 -10.58 -13.02
C GLY A 296 -12.05 -10.69 -11.70
N PRO A 297 -11.45 -11.27 -10.64
CA PRO A 297 -12.11 -11.42 -9.33
C PRO A 297 -12.40 -10.09 -8.65
N VAL A 298 -13.34 -10.11 -7.70
CA VAL A 298 -13.51 -9.05 -6.72
C VAL A 298 -12.38 -9.15 -5.68
N LEU A 299 -11.54 -8.13 -5.61
CA LEU A 299 -10.41 -8.05 -4.70
C LEU A 299 -10.74 -7.10 -3.54
N LEU A 300 -11.05 -7.66 -2.37
CA LEU A 300 -11.48 -6.92 -1.20
C LEU A 300 -10.32 -6.68 -0.22
N HIS A 301 -10.20 -5.45 0.28
CA HIS A 301 -9.40 -5.12 1.46
C HIS A 301 -10.04 -5.68 2.73
N ALA A 302 -9.88 -6.98 2.93
CA ALA A 302 -10.57 -7.76 3.95
C ALA A 302 -9.68 -8.84 4.55
N ALA A 303 -9.94 -9.16 5.81
CA ALA A 303 -9.46 -10.40 6.40
C ALA A 303 -10.42 -11.55 6.04
N GLY A 304 -9.89 -12.76 5.87
CA GLY A 304 -10.68 -13.95 5.59
C GLY A 304 -10.28 -15.12 6.48
N VAL A 305 -11.27 -15.83 7.02
CA VAL A 305 -11.07 -17.10 7.71
C VAL A 305 -12.05 -18.14 7.19
N ALA A 306 -11.62 -19.40 7.18
CA ALA A 306 -12.36 -20.53 6.63
C ALA A 306 -12.76 -21.52 7.73
N ALA A 307 -14.01 -21.97 7.68
CA ALA A 307 -14.48 -23.12 8.43
C ALA A 307 -13.90 -24.43 7.86
N PRO A 308 -13.90 -25.52 8.63
CA PRO A 308 -13.55 -26.85 8.13
C PRO A 308 -14.40 -27.32 6.93
N SER A 309 -15.62 -26.79 6.78
CA SER A 309 -16.50 -27.05 5.63
C SER A 309 -15.93 -26.52 4.30
N GLY A 310 -15.10 -25.48 4.34
CA GLY A 310 -14.66 -24.67 3.20
C GLY A 310 -15.36 -23.31 3.10
N ASP A 311 -16.35 -23.03 3.96
CA ASP A 311 -17.05 -21.74 3.97
C ASP A 311 -16.16 -20.63 4.56
N VAL A 312 -16.14 -19.48 3.89
CA VAL A 312 -15.28 -18.34 4.22
C VAL A 312 -16.13 -17.15 4.65
N VAL A 313 -15.75 -16.55 5.77
CA VAL A 313 -16.28 -15.24 6.20
C VAL A 313 -15.25 -14.17 5.85
N GLY A 314 -15.67 -13.17 5.06
CA GLY A 314 -14.86 -11.99 4.75
C GLY A 314 -15.18 -10.84 5.69
N PHE A 315 -14.17 -10.33 6.39
CA PHE A 315 -14.26 -9.19 7.30
C PHE A 315 -13.65 -7.95 6.65
N VAL A 316 -14.51 -7.04 6.21
CA VAL A 316 -14.16 -5.85 5.44
C VAL A 316 -14.03 -4.66 6.39
N ALA A 317 -12.92 -3.94 6.27
CA ALA A 317 -12.66 -2.76 7.09
C ALA A 317 -11.65 -1.83 6.42
N PRO A 318 -11.67 -0.51 6.71
CA PRO A 318 -10.60 0.39 6.29
C PRO A 318 -9.21 -0.05 6.78
N SER A 319 -8.15 0.41 6.12
CA SER A 319 -6.77 0.15 6.58
C SER A 319 -6.53 0.74 7.98
N GLY A 320 -5.75 0.06 8.81
CA GLY A 320 -5.41 0.51 10.18
C GLY A 320 -6.47 0.24 11.27
N THR A 321 -7.61 -0.36 10.95
CA THR A 321 -8.72 -0.61 11.90
C THR A 321 -8.62 -1.92 12.69
N GLY A 322 -7.46 -2.60 12.65
CA GLY A 322 -7.23 -3.85 13.40
C GLY A 322 -7.53 -5.14 12.65
N LYS A 323 -7.68 -5.12 11.31
CA LYS A 323 -7.85 -6.34 10.48
C LYS A 323 -6.79 -7.42 10.73
N THR A 324 -5.51 -7.05 10.80
CA THR A 324 -4.42 -8.00 11.09
C THR A 324 -4.56 -8.60 12.49
N THR A 325 -5.01 -7.81 13.49
CA THR A 325 -5.31 -8.32 14.83
C THR A 325 -6.47 -9.31 14.78
N LEU A 326 -7.56 -8.96 14.09
CA LEU A 326 -8.72 -9.84 13.89
C LEU A 326 -8.33 -11.16 13.21
N ALA A 327 -7.62 -11.08 12.08
CA ALA A 327 -7.18 -12.23 11.30
C ALA A 327 -6.28 -13.15 12.12
N ARG A 328 -5.38 -12.59 12.95
CA ARG A 328 -4.56 -13.37 13.88
C ARG A 328 -5.40 -14.05 14.96
N THR A 329 -6.33 -13.34 15.59
CA THR A 329 -7.17 -13.91 16.65
C THR A 329 -8.09 -15.01 16.12
N LEU A 330 -8.82 -14.76 15.03
CA LEU A 330 -9.71 -15.75 14.44
C LEU A 330 -8.93 -16.87 13.74
N GLY A 331 -7.80 -16.54 13.13
CA GLY A 331 -6.92 -17.49 12.46
C GLY A 331 -6.28 -18.52 13.39
N ALA A 332 -6.26 -18.29 14.71
CA ALA A 332 -5.86 -19.29 15.70
C ALA A 332 -6.92 -20.40 15.91
N HIS A 333 -8.14 -20.20 15.41
CA HIS A 333 -9.28 -21.13 15.58
C HIS A 333 -9.86 -21.61 14.24
N TYR A 334 -9.74 -20.81 13.19
CA TYR A 334 -10.28 -21.06 11.85
C TYR A 334 -9.19 -20.95 10.80
N GLY A 335 -9.35 -21.64 9.67
CA GLY A 335 -8.35 -21.66 8.60
C GLY A 335 -8.01 -20.25 8.12
N TYR A 336 -6.78 -19.80 8.32
CA TYR A 336 -6.34 -18.46 7.94
C TYR A 336 -6.26 -18.32 6.41
N VAL A 337 -7.14 -17.52 5.82
CA VAL A 337 -7.16 -17.29 4.37
C VAL A 337 -6.27 -16.13 3.98
N THR A 338 -6.41 -14.97 4.64
CA THR A 338 -5.64 -13.74 4.41
C THR A 338 -5.99 -12.69 5.48
N ASP A 339 -5.12 -11.71 5.73
CA ASP A 339 -5.41 -10.54 6.58
C ASP A 339 -5.65 -9.24 5.80
N GLU A 340 -5.45 -9.24 4.48
CA GLU A 340 -5.37 -8.01 3.68
C GLU A 340 -6.11 -8.05 2.35
N THR A 341 -5.95 -9.10 1.54
CA THR A 341 -6.52 -9.18 0.19
C THR A 341 -7.31 -10.45 0.01
N LEU A 342 -8.64 -10.36 0.13
CA LEU A 342 -9.56 -11.46 -0.12
C LEU A 342 -9.99 -11.45 -1.58
N ALA A 343 -9.50 -12.43 -2.35
CA ALA A 343 -9.84 -12.59 -3.76
C ALA A 343 -11.04 -13.52 -3.93
N VAL A 344 -12.13 -12.99 -4.46
CA VAL A 344 -13.38 -13.71 -4.70
C VAL A 344 -13.63 -13.79 -6.20
N TYR A 345 -13.43 -14.98 -6.75
CA TYR A 345 -13.70 -15.31 -8.14
C TYR A 345 -15.18 -15.60 -8.37
N GLU A 346 -15.55 -15.73 -9.65
CA GLU A 346 -16.91 -16.10 -10.07
C GLU A 346 -17.43 -17.34 -9.33
N GLY A 347 -18.74 -17.35 -9.04
CA GLY A 347 -19.36 -18.44 -8.28
C GLY A 347 -18.97 -18.49 -6.79
N ARG A 348 -18.52 -17.35 -6.23
CA ARG A 348 -18.07 -17.17 -4.83
C ARG A 348 -16.80 -17.96 -4.49
N VAL A 349 -16.01 -18.39 -5.47
CA VAL A 349 -14.79 -19.17 -5.24
C VAL A 349 -13.73 -18.28 -4.58
N VAL A 350 -13.20 -18.70 -3.45
CA VAL A 350 -12.10 -18.01 -2.78
C VAL A 350 -10.81 -18.76 -3.07
N LYS A 351 -9.75 -18.03 -3.45
CA LYS A 351 -8.40 -18.59 -3.51
C LYS A 351 -7.65 -18.19 -2.24
N PRO A 352 -7.03 -19.14 -1.53
CA PRO A 352 -6.30 -18.83 -0.32
C PRO A 352 -5.10 -17.92 -0.63
N TYR A 353 -4.82 -16.99 0.27
CA TYR A 353 -3.60 -16.19 0.22
C TYR A 353 -3.06 -15.96 1.64
N PRO A 354 -2.58 -17.04 2.29
CA PRO A 354 -2.14 -17.02 3.68
C PRO A 354 -0.75 -16.38 3.79
N LYS A 355 -0.67 -15.11 3.39
CA LYS A 355 0.56 -14.33 3.39
C LYS A 355 1.04 -14.05 4.81
N PRO A 356 2.32 -13.68 4.97
CA PRO A 356 2.86 -13.20 6.25
C PRO A 356 2.07 -12.00 6.79
N LEU A 357 1.95 -11.94 8.11
CA LEU A 357 1.27 -10.86 8.82
C LEU A 357 2.30 -9.83 9.28
N SER A 358 2.03 -8.55 8.98
CA SER A 358 2.82 -7.42 9.48
C SER A 358 2.42 -7.07 10.91
N VAL A 359 3.21 -7.51 11.89
CA VAL A 359 2.93 -7.28 13.32
C VAL A 359 3.75 -6.10 13.83
N LEU A 360 3.08 -5.17 14.54
CA LEU A 360 3.76 -4.08 15.23
C LEU A 360 4.63 -4.63 16.36
N ARG A 361 5.92 -4.26 16.39
CA ARG A 361 6.76 -4.43 17.57
C ARG A 361 6.53 -3.29 18.55
N ALA A 362 6.83 -3.54 19.83
CA ALA A 362 6.93 -2.46 20.81
C ALA A 362 8.02 -1.46 20.37
N PRO A 363 7.86 -0.15 20.70
CA PRO A 363 8.87 0.87 20.43
C PRO A 363 10.27 0.44 20.93
N PRO A 364 11.39 0.80 20.26
CA PRO A 364 11.55 1.91 19.30
C PRO A 364 11.51 1.52 17.81
N HIS A 365 11.08 0.30 17.47
CA HIS A 365 11.09 -0.16 16.09
C HIS A 365 10.02 0.53 15.24
N THR A 366 10.43 1.19 14.14
CA THR A 366 9.53 1.88 13.20
C THR A 366 9.00 0.97 12.08
N LEU A 367 9.67 -0.16 11.82
CA LEU A 367 9.23 -1.16 10.85
C LEU A 367 8.45 -2.29 11.54
N LYS A 368 7.30 -2.64 10.96
CA LYS A 368 6.58 -3.86 11.34
C LYS A 368 7.44 -5.07 10.99
N GLU A 369 7.41 -6.08 11.83
CA GLU A 369 8.06 -7.35 11.52
C GLU A 369 7.07 -8.26 10.81
N GLU A 370 7.52 -8.92 9.75
CA GLU A 370 6.73 -9.88 9.00
C GLU A 370 6.86 -11.26 9.65
N TRP A 371 5.72 -11.84 10.04
CA TRP A 371 5.65 -13.16 10.66
C TRP A 371 4.86 -14.11 9.77
N GLY A 372 5.47 -15.24 9.43
CA GLY A 372 4.81 -16.30 8.68
C GLY A 372 3.69 -16.96 9.50
N PRO A 373 2.63 -17.50 8.87
CA PRO A 373 1.50 -18.11 9.57
C PRO A 373 1.88 -19.24 10.53
N GLU A 374 2.91 -20.02 10.20
CA GLU A 374 3.43 -21.10 11.06
C GLU A 374 4.03 -20.57 12.37
N SER A 375 4.68 -19.40 12.33
CA SER A 375 5.28 -18.81 13.54
C SER A 375 4.24 -18.16 14.45
N LEU A 376 2.99 -18.04 13.98
CA LEU A 376 1.88 -17.46 14.71
C LEU A 376 0.82 -18.51 15.09
N ASP A 377 1.11 -19.80 14.89
CA ASP A 377 0.20 -20.93 15.15
C ASP A 377 -1.18 -20.77 14.50
N LEU A 378 -1.23 -20.13 13.32
CA LEU A 378 -2.49 -19.95 12.60
C LEU A 378 -2.95 -21.30 12.03
N VAL A 379 -4.24 -21.58 12.01
CA VAL A 379 -4.79 -22.82 11.45
C VAL A 379 -4.65 -22.80 9.92
N PRO A 380 -4.17 -23.89 9.28
CA PRO A 380 -4.15 -24.01 7.83
C PRO A 380 -5.56 -23.96 7.23
N THR A 381 -5.69 -23.47 5.99
CA THR A 381 -6.96 -23.60 5.26
C THR A 381 -7.28 -25.07 5.01
N PRO A 382 -8.57 -25.48 5.03
CA PRO A 382 -8.94 -26.85 4.70
C PRO A 382 -8.56 -27.19 3.25
N THR A 383 -8.39 -28.48 2.97
CA THR A 383 -8.12 -28.99 1.61
C THR A 383 -9.33 -28.92 0.66
N ARG A 384 -10.51 -28.59 1.21
CA ARG A 384 -11.74 -28.40 0.45
C ARG A 384 -11.71 -27.08 -0.33
N HIS A 385 -12.53 -26.99 -1.38
CA HIS A 385 -12.70 -25.74 -2.11
C HIS A 385 -13.29 -24.65 -1.21
N LEU A 386 -12.64 -23.50 -1.18
CA LEU A 386 -13.10 -22.37 -0.39
C LEU A 386 -14.18 -21.58 -1.11
N ARG A 387 -15.24 -21.22 -0.40
CA ARG A 387 -16.35 -20.43 -0.92
C ARG A 387 -16.75 -19.32 0.04
N LEU A 388 -16.97 -18.12 -0.48
CA LEU A 388 -17.45 -17.02 0.32
C LEU A 388 -18.88 -17.29 0.78
N ALA A 389 -19.09 -17.31 2.09
CA ALA A 389 -20.38 -17.55 2.72
C ALA A 389 -21.00 -16.25 3.26
N ARG A 390 -20.20 -15.31 3.77
CA ARG A 390 -20.66 -14.01 4.30
C ARG A 390 -19.65 -12.89 4.06
N LEU A 391 -20.19 -11.67 3.96
CA LEU A 391 -19.43 -10.41 4.01
C LEU A 391 -19.86 -9.59 5.23
N ILE A 392 -18.91 -9.27 6.07
CA ILE A 392 -19.12 -8.57 7.34
C ILE A 392 -18.30 -7.29 7.34
N LEU A 393 -18.96 -6.14 7.45
CA LEU A 393 -18.31 -4.87 7.78
C LEU A 393 -17.97 -4.90 9.27
N ILE A 394 -16.71 -4.65 9.63
CA ILE A 394 -16.30 -4.66 11.04
C ILE A 394 -16.07 -3.24 11.55
N GLU A 395 -16.49 -2.99 12.78
CA GLU A 395 -16.32 -1.72 13.46
C GLU A 395 -15.89 -1.95 14.91
N ARG A 396 -14.71 -1.44 15.27
CA ARG A 396 -14.21 -1.55 16.64
C ARG A 396 -14.79 -0.42 17.49
N ASP A 397 -15.50 -0.78 18.54
CA ASP A 397 -16.11 0.14 19.51
C ASP A 397 -15.59 -0.17 20.91
N ILE A 398 -14.77 0.74 21.45
CA ILE A 398 -14.15 0.58 22.78
C ILE A 398 -15.18 0.60 23.92
N TYR A 399 -16.39 1.12 23.66
CA TYR A 399 -17.48 1.21 24.63
C TYR A 399 -18.50 0.08 24.47
N ALA A 400 -18.33 -0.81 23.50
CA ALA A 400 -19.22 -1.94 23.32
C ALA A 400 -19.07 -2.97 24.45
N ASP A 401 -20.19 -3.29 25.12
CA ASP A 401 -20.25 -4.32 26.16
C ASP A 401 -20.15 -5.74 25.58
N ARG A 402 -20.80 -5.96 24.42
CA ARG A 402 -20.87 -7.24 23.70
C ARG A 402 -20.87 -7.02 22.20
N PRO A 403 -20.42 -7.99 21.39
CA PRO A 403 -20.49 -7.86 19.95
C PRO A 403 -21.96 -7.82 19.48
N ALA A 404 -22.24 -6.97 18.49
CA ALA A 404 -23.56 -6.80 17.91
C ALA A 404 -23.48 -6.95 16.39
N LEU A 405 -24.32 -7.84 15.84
CA LEU A 405 -24.44 -8.09 14.42
C LEU A 405 -25.76 -7.50 13.92
N GLU A 406 -25.69 -6.65 12.91
CA GLU A 406 -26.86 -6.01 12.28
C GLU A 406 -26.80 -6.15 10.75
N GLU A 407 -27.94 -6.36 10.10
CA GLU A 407 -28.01 -6.36 8.64
C GLU A 407 -27.90 -4.93 8.12
N VAL A 408 -27.13 -4.75 7.05
CA VAL A 408 -26.91 -3.44 6.41
C VAL A 408 -27.72 -3.37 5.11
N PRO A 409 -28.51 -2.30 4.89
CA PRO A 409 -29.20 -2.11 3.62
C PRO A 409 -28.23 -2.18 2.44
N LEU A 410 -28.61 -2.88 1.37
CA LEU A 410 -27.70 -3.18 0.25
C LEU A 410 -26.98 -1.93 -0.29
N LEU A 411 -27.69 -0.81 -0.49
CA LEU A 411 -27.09 0.42 -1.02
C LEU A 411 -26.02 0.99 -0.08
N GLU A 412 -26.27 0.98 1.23
CA GLU A 412 -25.33 1.43 2.24
C GLU A 412 -24.11 0.49 2.29
N GLY A 413 -24.36 -0.82 2.30
CA GLY A 413 -23.32 -1.83 2.28
C GLY A 413 -22.44 -1.74 1.03
N LEU A 414 -23.04 -1.51 -0.14
CA LEU A 414 -22.31 -1.30 -1.39
C LEU A 414 -21.45 -0.05 -1.36
N ALA A 415 -21.89 1.04 -0.73
CA ALA A 415 -21.06 2.23 -0.56
C ALA A 415 -19.79 1.91 0.26
N HIS A 416 -19.94 1.14 1.35
CA HIS A 416 -18.81 0.68 2.16
C HIS A 416 -17.91 -0.35 1.44
N LEU A 417 -18.48 -1.27 0.67
CA LEU A 417 -17.71 -2.27 -0.08
C LEU A 417 -16.96 -1.65 -1.25
N ALA A 418 -17.61 -0.79 -2.05
CA ALA A 418 -17.00 -0.10 -3.19
C ALA A 418 -15.72 0.64 -2.78
N GLU A 419 -15.74 1.12 -1.54
CA GLU A 419 -14.66 1.77 -0.87
C GLU A 419 -13.47 0.84 -0.54
N GLN A 420 -13.70 -0.45 -0.33
CA GLN A 420 -12.68 -1.45 0.03
C GLN A 420 -12.36 -2.42 -1.12
N VAL A 421 -12.70 -2.07 -2.36
CA VAL A 421 -12.43 -2.89 -3.54
C VAL A 421 -11.35 -2.26 -4.40
N SER A 422 -10.28 -3.00 -4.65
CA SER A 422 -9.23 -2.57 -5.58
C SER A 422 -9.75 -2.60 -7.02
N TYR A 423 -9.42 -1.56 -7.79
CA TYR A 423 -9.76 -1.37 -9.19
C TYR A 423 -11.26 -1.55 -9.51
N LEU A 424 -12.15 -1.08 -8.63
CA LEU A 424 -13.61 -1.15 -8.83
C LEU A 424 -14.07 -0.69 -10.22
N ALA A 425 -13.51 0.42 -10.73
CA ALA A 425 -13.86 0.95 -12.04
C ALA A 425 -13.51 0.03 -13.22
N ARG A 426 -12.66 -0.98 -12.98
CA ARG A 426 -12.23 -1.99 -13.95
C ARG A 426 -12.97 -3.32 -13.80
N LEU A 427 -13.77 -3.52 -12.75
CA LEU A 427 -14.61 -4.71 -12.63
C LEU A 427 -15.64 -4.75 -13.78
N PRO A 428 -15.92 -5.94 -14.33
CA PRO A 428 -17.07 -6.14 -15.22
C PRO A 428 -18.32 -5.62 -14.52
N MET A 429 -19.16 -4.84 -15.20
CA MET A 429 -20.41 -4.28 -14.64
C MET A 429 -20.27 -3.49 -13.31
N LYS A 430 -19.04 -3.20 -12.85
CA LYS A 430 -18.70 -2.31 -11.71
C LYS A 430 -19.50 -2.64 -10.44
N LEU A 431 -20.39 -1.74 -10.01
CA LEU A 431 -21.21 -1.89 -8.80
C LEU A 431 -22.20 -3.06 -8.89
N HIS A 432 -22.63 -3.46 -10.08
CA HIS A 432 -23.53 -4.61 -10.22
C HIS A 432 -22.84 -5.91 -9.79
N THR A 433 -21.58 -6.11 -10.15
CA THR A 433 -20.81 -7.28 -9.68
C THR A 433 -20.68 -7.31 -8.16
N LEU A 434 -20.57 -6.15 -7.51
CA LEU A 434 -20.56 -6.09 -6.04
C LEU A 434 -21.95 -6.39 -5.45
N ALA A 435 -23.02 -5.90 -6.09
CA ALA A 435 -24.39 -6.18 -5.68
C ALA A 435 -24.70 -7.67 -5.79
N ASP A 436 -24.42 -8.28 -6.93
CA ASP A 436 -24.61 -9.71 -7.18
C ASP A 436 -23.83 -10.55 -6.17
N LEU A 437 -22.58 -10.16 -5.87
CA LEU A 437 -21.78 -10.84 -4.86
C LEU A 437 -22.43 -10.74 -3.47
N ALA A 438 -22.79 -9.54 -3.03
CA ALA A 438 -23.43 -9.29 -1.74
C ALA A 438 -24.73 -10.07 -1.57
N GLU A 439 -25.61 -10.03 -2.58
CA GLU A 439 -26.87 -10.78 -2.59
C GLU A 439 -26.63 -12.29 -2.57
N SER A 440 -25.64 -12.79 -3.33
CA SER A 440 -25.30 -14.21 -3.37
C SER A 440 -24.79 -14.77 -2.04
N VAL A 441 -24.28 -13.93 -1.14
CA VAL A 441 -23.88 -14.31 0.22
C VAL A 441 -24.93 -13.95 1.27
N GLY A 442 -26.16 -13.65 0.81
CA GLY A 442 -27.31 -13.37 1.66
C GLY A 442 -27.26 -12.03 2.37
N GLY A 443 -26.61 -11.03 1.75
CA GLY A 443 -26.52 -9.66 2.26
C GLY A 443 -25.17 -9.29 2.85
N ILE A 444 -25.12 -8.07 3.38
CA ILE A 444 -23.96 -7.51 4.08
C ILE A 444 -24.41 -7.23 5.50
N ALA A 445 -23.66 -7.71 6.49
CA ALA A 445 -23.92 -7.39 7.89
C ALA A 445 -22.79 -6.51 8.45
N ARG A 446 -23.10 -5.72 9.47
CA ARG A 446 -22.13 -4.96 10.26
C ARG A 446 -21.96 -5.62 11.62
N LEU A 447 -20.71 -5.82 12.03
CA LEU A 447 -20.32 -6.38 13.31
C LEU A 447 -19.57 -5.32 14.11
N ARG A 448 -20.22 -4.80 15.15
CA ARG A 448 -19.61 -3.93 16.16
C ARG A 448 -19.04 -4.78 17.28
N TYR A 449 -17.79 -4.54 17.67
CA TYR A 449 -17.10 -5.34 18.67
C TYR A 449 -16.02 -4.54 19.41
N ARG A 450 -15.64 -4.97 20.62
CA ARG A 450 -14.59 -4.32 21.41
C ARG A 450 -13.23 -4.98 21.21
N GLU A 451 -13.17 -6.29 21.42
CA GLU A 451 -11.97 -7.11 21.26
C GLU A 451 -12.21 -8.23 20.23
N ALA A 452 -11.20 -8.53 19.40
CA ALA A 452 -11.33 -9.52 18.33
C ALA A 452 -11.75 -10.92 18.84
N ARG A 453 -11.34 -11.28 20.05
CA ARG A 453 -11.72 -12.54 20.70
C ARG A 453 -13.24 -12.66 20.96
N ASP A 454 -13.93 -11.53 21.08
CA ASP A 454 -15.37 -11.52 21.37
C ASP A 454 -16.18 -12.01 20.15
N ILE A 455 -15.55 -12.09 18.97
CA ILE A 455 -16.18 -12.56 17.73
C ILE A 455 -16.18 -14.09 17.65
N ILE A 456 -15.26 -14.77 18.32
CA ILE A 456 -15.12 -16.24 18.26
C ILE A 456 -16.45 -16.96 18.55
N PRO A 457 -17.22 -16.62 19.61
CA PRO A 457 -18.50 -17.27 19.88
C PRO A 457 -19.59 -17.01 18.82
N LEU A 458 -19.46 -15.97 18.00
CA LEU A 458 -20.41 -15.65 16.92
C LEU A 458 -20.08 -16.37 15.61
N MET A 459 -18.90 -16.95 15.48
CA MET A 459 -18.46 -17.58 14.22
C MET A 459 -19.39 -18.68 13.70
N PRO A 460 -19.96 -19.59 14.51
CA PRO A 460 -20.95 -20.55 14.03
C PRO A 460 -22.15 -19.87 13.36
N GLN A 461 -22.68 -18.81 13.98
CA GLN A 461 -23.76 -18.01 13.40
C GLN A 461 -23.34 -17.34 12.08
N LEU A 462 -22.13 -16.78 12.01
CA LEU A 462 -21.60 -16.15 10.80
C LEU A 462 -21.37 -17.17 9.66
N LEU A 463 -21.07 -18.41 10.00
CA LEU A 463 -20.91 -19.50 9.04
C LEU A 463 -22.24 -20.14 8.63
N GLY A 464 -23.35 -19.74 9.25
CA GLY A 464 -24.66 -20.35 9.02
C GLY A 464 -24.81 -21.74 9.65
N GLU A 465 -23.93 -22.09 10.59
CA GLU A 465 -24.05 -23.29 11.41
C GLU A 465 -25.10 -22.99 12.51
N ALA A 466 -26.24 -23.68 12.47
CA ALA A 466 -27.24 -23.56 13.52
C ALA A 466 -26.62 -24.01 14.86
N GLY A 467 -26.75 -23.16 15.89
CA GLY A 467 -26.26 -23.43 17.24
C GLY A 467 -26.98 -24.57 17.95
#